data_AF-A0A1I3HCC2-F1
#
_entry.id   AF-A0A1I3HCC2-F1
#
_cell.length_a   1.000
_cell.length_b   1.000
_cell.length_c   1.000
_cell.angle_alpha   90.00
_cell.angle_beta   90.00
_cell.angle_gamma   90.00
#
_symmetry.space_group_name_H-M   'P 1'
#
loop_
_entity.id
_entity.type
_entity.pdbx_description
1 polymer ?
#
loop_
_entity_poly.entity_id
_entity_poly.type
_entity_poly.pdbx_seq_one_letter_code
_entity_poly.pdbx_strand_id
1 'polypeptide(L)'
;MIRENTDLKTIQKQLEELPKETVIGEFAGRDSVAAIMEALKSPEINHVLPVVTFAPTEYGSEKELEINHQRMVARVQKLYGEKKKIYPLIYDSSLPLWRILNGRNLMSLQQEYGFYTPCIGCHTYFHVARVPLAKALGKKIIAGERESHGGKIKVNQLKVCLDSYQNILEALGVELLLPIRNMEKDELIEDLIGWPWAAEEEQPVCLFSGNYRNHEGKAIYDLEKIHHFLKNYLEPLAITLGKHYEQQPGIKEKELERIYTNWEVQRQR
;
A
#
# COMPACT_ATOMS: atom_id res chain seq x y z
N MET A 1 1.83 -15.39 -9.36
CA MET A 1 1.84 -13.94 -9.56
C MET A 1 0.65 -13.61 -10.42
N ILE A 2 -0.23 -12.70 -10.00
CA ILE A 2 -1.47 -12.39 -10.72
C ILE A 2 -1.17 -11.77 -12.09
N ARG A 3 -0.14 -10.92 -12.17
CA ARG A 3 0.34 -10.27 -13.40
C ARG A 3 1.82 -9.94 -13.28
N GLU A 4 2.53 -9.94 -14.41
CA GLU A 4 3.90 -9.41 -14.48
C GLU A 4 3.92 -7.88 -14.30
N ASN A 5 5.05 -7.35 -13.84
CA ASN A 5 5.24 -5.91 -13.74
C ASN A 5 5.23 -5.24 -15.12
N THR A 6 4.81 -3.98 -15.16
CA THR A 6 5.07 -3.10 -16.31
C THR A 6 6.58 -3.02 -16.54
N ASP A 7 7.02 -3.11 -17.79
CA ASP A 7 8.44 -3.08 -18.09
C ASP A 7 9.07 -1.73 -17.71
N LEU A 8 10.34 -1.78 -17.28
CA LEU A 8 11.04 -0.60 -16.75
C LEU A 8 11.15 0.54 -17.77
N LYS A 9 11.23 0.24 -19.08
CA LYS A 9 11.33 1.28 -20.11
C LYS A 9 10.00 2.01 -20.25
N THR A 10 8.89 1.29 -20.20
CA THR A 10 7.54 1.87 -20.18
C THR A 10 7.33 2.73 -18.94
N ILE A 11 7.73 2.25 -17.75
CA ILE A 11 7.67 3.05 -16.52
C ILE A 11 8.50 4.34 -16.67
N GLN A 12 9.76 4.24 -17.09
CA GLN A 12 10.64 5.41 -17.26
C GLN A 12 10.06 6.44 -18.23
N LYS A 13 9.58 5.97 -19.39
CA LYS A 13 8.93 6.83 -20.38
C LYS A 13 7.71 7.55 -19.79
N GLN A 14 6.86 6.85 -19.04
CA GLN A 14 5.72 7.49 -18.38
C GLN A 14 6.19 8.54 -17.36
N LEU A 15 7.17 8.24 -16.51
CA LEU A 15 7.68 9.19 -15.51
C LEU A 15 8.29 10.47 -16.14
N GLU A 16 8.80 10.38 -17.37
CA GLU A 16 9.31 11.52 -18.14
C GLU A 16 8.19 12.39 -18.73
N GLU A 17 7.09 11.77 -19.17
CA GLU A 17 5.95 12.44 -19.83
C GLU A 17 4.94 13.02 -18.83
N LEU A 18 4.91 12.52 -17.60
CA LEU A 18 3.95 12.95 -16.57
C LEU A 18 4.32 14.29 -15.93
N PRO A 19 3.32 15.12 -15.57
CA PRO A 19 3.55 16.30 -14.73
C PRO A 19 4.21 15.93 -13.41
N LYS A 20 5.19 16.72 -12.95
CA LYS A 20 6.01 16.37 -11.77
C LYS A 20 5.27 16.42 -10.45
N GLU A 21 4.12 17.07 -10.42
CA GLU A 21 3.19 17.10 -9.29
C GLU A 21 2.25 15.89 -9.25
N THR A 22 2.35 14.95 -10.21
CA THR A 22 1.52 13.74 -10.24
C THR A 22 1.65 12.96 -8.93
N VAL A 23 0.51 12.62 -8.34
CA VAL A 23 0.43 11.84 -7.10
C VAL A 23 0.30 10.35 -7.44
N ILE A 24 0.95 9.49 -6.66
CA ILE A 24 0.75 8.05 -6.80
C ILE A 24 -0.55 7.66 -6.10
N GLY A 25 -1.45 6.98 -6.81
CA GLY A 25 -2.62 6.35 -6.20
C GLY A 25 -2.36 4.87 -6.01
N GLU A 26 -2.43 4.36 -4.79
CA GLU A 26 -2.58 2.92 -4.60
C GLU A 26 -3.83 2.44 -5.33
N PHE A 27 -3.71 1.31 -6.06
CA PHE A 27 -4.84 0.73 -6.77
C PHE A 27 -4.90 -0.78 -6.49
N ALA A 28 -5.75 -1.17 -5.54
CA ALA A 28 -5.88 -2.56 -5.08
C ALA A 28 -7.34 -3.02 -4.94
N GLY A 29 -8.29 -2.09 -4.88
CA GLY A 29 -9.70 -2.41 -4.67
C GLY A 29 -10.57 -1.19 -4.35
N ARG A 30 -11.80 -1.45 -3.93
CA ARG A 30 -12.84 -0.44 -3.65
C ARG A 30 -12.34 0.74 -2.80
N ASP A 31 -11.76 0.47 -1.64
CA ASP A 31 -11.34 1.53 -0.70
C ASP A 31 -10.21 2.39 -1.29
N SER A 32 -9.30 1.80 -2.09
CA SER A 32 -8.24 2.55 -2.77
C SER A 32 -8.78 3.49 -3.86
N VAL A 33 -9.83 3.07 -4.58
CA VAL A 33 -10.53 3.93 -5.54
C VAL A 33 -11.23 5.07 -4.82
N ALA A 34 -11.95 4.79 -3.74
CA ALA A 34 -12.61 5.82 -2.95
C ALA A 34 -11.62 6.85 -2.37
N ALA A 35 -10.45 6.41 -1.92
CA ALA A 35 -9.38 7.30 -1.48
C ALA A 35 -8.88 8.23 -2.59
N ILE A 36 -8.67 7.72 -3.80
CA ILE A 36 -8.31 8.55 -4.96
C ILE A 36 -9.43 9.56 -5.25
N MET A 37 -10.69 9.11 -5.27
CA MET A 37 -11.85 9.97 -5.52
C MET A 37 -11.99 11.09 -4.49
N GLU A 38 -11.75 10.79 -3.21
CA GLU A 38 -11.74 11.78 -2.13
C GLU A 38 -10.58 12.77 -2.26
N ALA A 39 -9.36 12.27 -2.53
CA ALA A 39 -8.18 13.12 -2.73
C ALA A 39 -8.37 14.14 -3.87
N LEU A 40 -9.03 13.74 -4.96
CA LEU A 40 -9.29 14.61 -6.12
C LEU A 40 -10.22 15.80 -5.82
N LYS A 41 -10.93 15.80 -4.68
CA LYS A 41 -11.69 16.98 -4.23
C LYS A 41 -10.77 18.16 -3.89
N SER A 42 -9.52 17.87 -3.51
CA SER A 42 -8.52 18.91 -3.28
C SER A 42 -8.20 19.64 -4.60
N PRO A 43 -8.15 20.99 -4.61
CA PRO A 43 -7.69 21.73 -5.78
C PRO A 43 -6.21 21.47 -6.12
N GLU A 44 -5.43 20.94 -5.17
CA GLU A 44 -3.99 20.69 -5.33
C GLU A 44 -3.68 19.38 -6.08
N ILE A 45 -4.62 18.43 -6.13
CA ILE A 45 -4.39 17.10 -6.71
C ILE A 45 -5.10 17.02 -8.05
N ASN A 46 -4.37 17.26 -9.15
CA ASN A 46 -4.93 17.25 -10.50
C ASN A 46 -4.56 16.00 -11.31
N HIS A 47 -3.48 15.34 -10.91
CA HIS A 47 -2.82 14.29 -11.68
C HIS A 47 -2.59 13.09 -10.76
N VAL A 48 -3.18 11.94 -11.10
CA VAL A 48 -3.02 10.70 -10.31
C VAL A 48 -2.56 9.57 -11.21
N LEU A 49 -1.44 8.95 -10.87
CA LEU A 49 -0.91 7.74 -11.48
C LEU A 49 -1.27 6.53 -10.60
N PRO A 50 -2.24 5.69 -11.01
CA PRO A 50 -2.62 4.52 -10.23
C PRO A 50 -1.56 3.40 -10.36
N VAL A 51 -1.13 2.85 -9.23
CA VAL A 51 -0.09 1.81 -9.15
C VAL A 51 -0.63 0.59 -8.39
N VAL A 52 -0.70 -0.52 -9.11
CA VAL A 52 -1.00 -1.84 -8.59
C VAL A 52 0.30 -2.49 -8.11
N THR A 53 0.30 -2.96 -6.87
CA THR A 53 1.40 -3.73 -6.28
C THR A 53 0.81 -5.00 -5.71
N PHE A 54 1.32 -6.15 -6.13
CA PHE A 54 0.85 -7.44 -5.65
C PHE A 54 1.77 -7.97 -4.54
N ALA A 55 1.15 -8.57 -3.52
CA ALA A 55 1.79 -9.49 -2.62
C ALA A 55 1.74 -10.91 -3.23
N PRO A 56 2.74 -11.78 -2.97
CA PRO A 56 2.74 -13.17 -3.45
C PRO A 56 1.65 -14.05 -2.83
N THR A 57 0.83 -13.48 -1.94
CA THR A 57 -0.26 -14.14 -1.23
C THR A 57 -1.62 -13.77 -1.79
N GLU A 58 -1.65 -12.96 -2.84
CA GLU A 58 -2.88 -12.55 -3.51
C GLU A 58 -3.21 -13.47 -4.68
N TYR A 59 -4.50 -13.73 -4.87
CA TYR A 59 -5.08 -14.45 -6.00
C TYR A 59 -6.34 -13.73 -6.49
N GLY A 60 -6.83 -14.11 -7.67
CA GLY A 60 -7.93 -13.44 -8.35
C GLY A 60 -7.51 -12.97 -9.74
N SER A 61 -8.30 -12.08 -10.35
CA SER A 61 -8.04 -11.58 -11.70
C SER A 61 -7.62 -10.12 -11.70
N GLU A 62 -6.52 -9.86 -12.39
CA GLU A 62 -6.06 -8.55 -12.84
C GLU A 62 -7.07 -7.82 -13.73
N LYS A 63 -7.93 -8.54 -14.46
CA LYS A 63 -8.93 -7.95 -15.35
C LYS A 63 -9.92 -7.08 -14.59
N GLU A 64 -10.28 -7.50 -13.37
CA GLU A 64 -11.18 -6.71 -12.52
C GLU A 64 -10.55 -5.36 -12.14
N LEU A 65 -9.23 -5.32 -11.92
CA LEU A 65 -8.53 -4.05 -11.68
C LEU A 65 -8.58 -3.14 -12.91
N GLU A 66 -8.41 -3.69 -14.12
CA GLU A 66 -8.51 -2.91 -15.35
C GLU A 66 -9.92 -2.37 -15.60
N ILE A 67 -10.96 -3.18 -15.36
CA ILE A 67 -12.36 -2.77 -15.44
C ILE A 67 -12.64 -1.64 -14.44
N ASN A 68 -12.21 -1.80 -13.20
CA ASN A 68 -12.42 -0.80 -12.16
C ASN A 68 -11.62 0.48 -12.39
N HIS A 69 -10.44 0.39 -13.01
CA HIS A 69 -9.69 1.55 -13.45
C HIS A 69 -10.45 2.33 -14.53
N GLN A 70 -11.00 1.66 -15.53
CA GLN A 70 -11.82 2.29 -16.57
C GLN A 70 -13.07 2.96 -15.98
N ARG A 71 -13.75 2.30 -15.04
CA ARG A 71 -14.89 2.89 -14.31
C ARG A 71 -14.48 4.15 -13.54
N MET A 72 -13.35 4.12 -12.83
CA MET A 72 -12.80 5.28 -12.12
C MET A 72 -12.47 6.43 -13.09
N VAL A 73 -11.80 6.16 -14.22
CA VAL A 73 -11.50 7.16 -15.25
C VAL A 73 -12.78 7.82 -15.77
N ALA A 74 -13.80 7.02 -16.12
CA ALA A 74 -15.07 7.53 -16.59
C ALA A 74 -15.79 8.38 -15.53
N ARG A 75 -15.73 7.95 -14.26
CA ARG A 75 -16.30 8.69 -13.13
C ARG A 75 -15.60 10.05 -12.92
N VAL A 76 -14.27 10.07 -12.95
CA VAL A 76 -13.47 11.30 -12.81
C VAL A 76 -13.77 12.25 -13.96
N GLN A 77 -13.82 11.75 -15.21
CA GLN A 77 -14.17 12.56 -16.37
C GLN A 77 -15.57 13.17 -16.23
N LYS A 78 -16.56 12.40 -15.74
CA LYS A 78 -17.93 12.90 -15.51
C LYS A 78 -17.99 14.00 -14.45
N LEU A 79 -17.19 13.89 -13.39
CA LEU A 79 -17.21 14.83 -12.26
C LEU A 79 -16.38 16.09 -12.51
N TYR A 80 -15.24 15.95 -13.17
CA TYR A 80 -14.22 17.00 -13.23
C TYR A 80 -13.84 17.43 -14.65
N GLY A 81 -14.33 16.72 -15.68
CA GLY A 81 -13.92 16.94 -17.06
C GLY A 81 -12.40 16.78 -17.21
N GLU A 82 -11.78 17.67 -17.98
CA GLU A 82 -10.34 17.66 -18.25
C GLU A 82 -9.48 18.23 -17.10
N LYS A 83 -10.10 18.76 -16.03
CA LYS A 83 -9.37 19.38 -14.92
C LYS A 83 -8.57 18.38 -14.08
N LYS A 84 -9.00 17.12 -14.05
CA LYS A 84 -8.40 16.05 -13.27
C LYS A 84 -8.11 14.87 -14.18
N LYS A 85 -6.92 14.30 -14.07
CA LYS A 85 -6.47 13.21 -14.95
C LYS A 85 -6.03 11.99 -14.15
N ILE A 86 -6.64 10.86 -14.47
CA ILE A 86 -6.20 9.53 -14.07
C ILE A 86 -5.37 8.94 -15.21
N TYR A 87 -4.15 8.52 -14.93
CA TYR A 87 -3.26 7.90 -15.93
C TYR A 87 -3.46 6.38 -16.03
N PRO A 88 -2.93 5.72 -17.07
CA PRO A 88 -2.96 4.26 -17.18
C PRO A 88 -2.34 3.57 -15.96
N LEU A 89 -2.83 2.37 -15.64
CA LEU A 89 -2.30 1.56 -14.54
C LEU A 89 -0.81 1.20 -14.77
N ILE A 90 -0.02 1.31 -13.72
CA ILE A 90 1.29 0.67 -13.61
C ILE A 90 1.18 -0.53 -12.69
N TYR A 91 1.82 -1.63 -13.07
CA TYR A 91 2.03 -2.79 -12.22
C TYR A 91 3.48 -2.80 -11.75
N ASP A 92 3.70 -2.66 -10.45
CA ASP A 92 5.03 -2.62 -9.87
C ASP A 92 5.06 -3.36 -8.53
N SER A 93 5.66 -4.54 -8.55
CA SER A 93 5.76 -5.47 -7.42
C SER A 93 7.19 -5.93 -7.21
N SER A 94 7.57 -6.16 -5.95
CA SER A 94 8.90 -6.67 -5.60
C SER A 94 8.79 -7.81 -4.59
N LEU A 95 8.83 -9.04 -5.11
CA LEU A 95 8.86 -10.25 -4.27
C LEU A 95 10.03 -10.24 -3.28
N PRO A 96 11.27 -9.84 -3.66
CA PRO A 96 12.36 -9.75 -2.71
C PRO A 96 12.09 -8.78 -1.56
N LEU A 97 11.55 -7.60 -1.86
CA LEU A 97 11.23 -6.60 -0.83
C LEU A 97 10.14 -7.11 0.11
N TRP A 98 9.06 -7.67 -0.45
CA TRP A 98 7.98 -8.29 0.34
C TRP A 98 8.52 -9.41 1.24
N ARG A 99 9.41 -10.25 0.72
CA ARG A 99 9.98 -11.38 1.46
C ARG A 99 10.77 -10.90 2.68
N ILE A 100 11.58 -9.85 2.56
CA ILE A 100 12.36 -9.34 3.71
C ILE A 100 11.45 -8.66 4.74
N LEU A 101 10.53 -7.80 4.29
CA LEU A 101 9.65 -7.04 5.20
C LEU A 101 8.62 -7.93 5.91
N ASN A 102 8.23 -9.03 5.27
CA ASN A 102 7.11 -9.82 5.73
C ASN A 102 7.49 -11.28 6.01
N GLY A 103 7.93 -12.03 5.00
CA GLY A 103 7.95 -13.50 5.07
C GLY A 103 9.20 -14.14 5.70
N ARG A 104 10.37 -13.50 5.67
CA ARG A 104 11.65 -14.18 5.94
C ARG A 104 11.85 -14.55 7.40
N ASN A 105 11.46 -13.67 8.33
CA ASN A 105 11.84 -13.77 9.75
C ASN A 105 10.67 -14.13 10.67
N LEU A 106 9.64 -14.75 10.12
CA LEU A 106 8.38 -15.09 10.81
C LEU A 106 8.61 -15.67 12.21
N MET A 107 9.42 -16.73 12.31
CA MET A 107 9.64 -17.45 13.56
C MET A 107 10.36 -16.58 14.60
N SER A 108 11.39 -15.85 14.18
CA SER A 108 12.13 -14.94 15.06
C SER A 108 11.24 -13.80 15.56
N LEU A 109 10.41 -13.24 14.68
CA LEU A 109 9.46 -12.18 15.04
C LEU A 109 8.42 -12.67 16.05
N GLN A 110 7.86 -13.86 15.83
CA GLN A 110 6.92 -14.47 16.76
C GLN A 110 7.57 -14.70 18.14
N GLN A 111 8.83 -15.14 18.18
CA GLN A 111 9.56 -15.36 19.43
C GLN A 111 9.88 -14.05 20.17
N GLU A 112 10.30 -13.01 19.44
CA GLU A 112 10.72 -11.74 20.02
C GLU A 112 9.54 -10.86 20.47
N TYR A 113 8.51 -10.75 19.63
CA TYR A 113 7.38 -9.85 19.88
C TYR A 113 6.16 -10.56 20.48
N GLY A 114 6.16 -11.90 20.53
CA GLY A 114 5.07 -12.70 21.08
C GLY A 114 3.80 -12.72 20.21
N PHE A 115 3.87 -12.18 18.99
CA PHE A 115 2.84 -12.27 17.96
C PHE A 115 3.46 -12.04 16.58
N TYR A 116 2.74 -12.42 15.54
CA TYR A 116 3.02 -11.99 14.18
C TYR A 116 1.73 -12.00 13.35
N THR A 117 1.55 -10.98 12.53
CA THR A 117 0.58 -11.01 11.43
C THR A 117 1.25 -10.50 10.15
N PRO A 118 1.14 -11.23 9.02
CA PRO A 118 1.72 -10.80 7.76
C PRO A 118 1.03 -9.56 7.19
N CYS A 119 -0.14 -9.18 7.70
CA CYS A 119 -0.90 -8.03 7.18
C CYS A 119 -0.18 -6.71 7.44
N ILE A 120 0.45 -6.53 8.61
CA ILE A 120 1.14 -5.27 8.95
C ILE A 120 2.37 -5.07 8.04
N GLY A 121 3.17 -6.13 7.86
CA GLY A 121 4.34 -6.10 6.98
C GLY A 121 3.98 -5.99 5.50
N CYS A 122 2.91 -6.66 5.05
CA CYS A 122 2.37 -6.51 3.69
C CYS A 122 2.03 -5.05 3.35
N HIS A 123 1.30 -4.35 4.21
CA HIS A 123 0.92 -2.95 3.95
C HIS A 123 2.13 -2.01 3.97
N THR A 124 3.09 -2.27 4.86
CA THR A 124 4.38 -1.56 4.82
C THR A 124 5.09 -1.77 3.49
N TYR A 125 5.12 -3.01 2.98
CA TYR A 125 5.66 -3.31 1.65
C TYR A 125 4.94 -2.54 0.53
N PHE A 126 3.61 -2.52 0.53
CA PHE A 126 2.82 -1.81 -0.48
C PHE A 126 3.18 -0.32 -0.55
N HIS A 127 3.37 0.32 0.60
CA HIS A 127 3.79 1.72 0.64
C HIS A 127 5.24 1.91 0.19
N VAL A 128 6.18 1.11 0.72
CA VAL A 128 7.62 1.25 0.41
C VAL A 128 7.91 0.95 -1.06
N ALA A 129 7.23 -0.03 -1.67
CA ALA A 129 7.40 -0.38 -3.08
C ALA A 129 7.12 0.81 -4.02
N ARG A 130 6.23 1.73 -3.62
CA ARG A 130 5.82 2.89 -4.42
C ARG A 130 6.69 4.13 -4.21
N VAL A 131 7.62 4.10 -3.25
CA VAL A 131 8.50 5.24 -2.93
C VAL A 131 9.30 5.73 -4.14
N PRO A 132 9.94 4.87 -4.97
CA PRO A 132 10.69 5.35 -6.12
C PRO A 132 9.83 6.13 -7.12
N LEU A 133 8.60 5.66 -7.39
CA LEU A 133 7.65 6.33 -8.29
C LEU A 133 7.19 7.66 -7.70
N ALA A 134 6.86 7.69 -6.41
CA ALA A 134 6.46 8.92 -5.73
C ALA A 134 7.58 9.97 -5.73
N LYS A 135 8.84 9.55 -5.50
CA LYS A 135 10.02 10.42 -5.53
C LYS A 135 10.29 11.05 -6.89
N ALA A 136 10.05 10.30 -7.97
CA ALA A 136 10.18 10.79 -9.33
C ALA A 136 9.09 11.81 -9.73
N LEU A 137 8.02 11.88 -8.94
CA LEU A 137 6.85 12.72 -9.15
C LEU A 137 6.54 13.55 -7.89
N GLY A 138 5.27 13.67 -7.50
CA GLY A 138 4.79 14.65 -6.53
C GLY A 138 5.14 14.35 -5.07
N LYS A 139 5.91 13.30 -4.78
CA LYS A 139 6.29 12.84 -3.43
C LYS A 139 5.09 12.58 -2.52
N LYS A 140 3.97 12.17 -3.10
CA LYS A 140 2.72 11.86 -2.40
C LYS A 140 2.21 10.49 -2.84
N ILE A 141 1.70 9.72 -1.90
CA ILE A 141 0.99 8.45 -2.12
C ILE A 141 -0.39 8.58 -1.48
N ILE A 142 -1.44 8.28 -2.24
CA ILE A 142 -2.82 8.13 -1.74
C ILE A 142 -3.06 6.65 -1.48
N ALA A 143 -3.55 6.31 -0.30
CA ALA A 143 -3.90 4.94 0.05
C ALA A 143 -5.28 4.83 0.73
N GLY A 144 -5.85 3.63 0.66
CA GLY A 144 -7.24 3.34 0.99
C GLY A 144 -7.49 2.88 2.43
N GLU A 145 -6.48 2.88 3.30
CA GLU A 145 -6.67 2.39 4.66
C GLU A 145 -7.55 3.32 5.53
N ARG A 146 -8.39 2.70 6.35
CA ARG A 146 -9.29 3.37 7.30
C ARG A 146 -9.39 2.64 8.63
N GLU A 147 -9.65 3.37 9.70
CA GLU A 147 -9.66 2.79 11.06
C GLU A 147 -10.93 1.96 11.34
N SER A 148 -12.04 2.30 10.68
CA SER A 148 -13.35 1.65 10.87
C SER A 148 -13.89 1.07 9.56
N HIS A 149 -14.46 -0.13 9.65
CA HIS A 149 -15.04 -0.88 8.53
C HIS A 149 -16.39 -1.47 8.94
N GLY A 150 -17.35 -0.63 9.33
CA GLY A 150 -18.65 -1.11 9.81
C GLY A 150 -18.54 -2.04 11.03
N GLY A 151 -17.64 -1.72 11.96
CA GLY A 151 -17.41 -2.50 13.19
C GLY A 151 -16.40 -3.66 13.06
N LYS A 152 -15.85 -3.93 11.86
CA LYS A 152 -14.78 -4.92 11.68
C LYS A 152 -13.41 -4.31 11.99
N ILE A 153 -12.65 -4.99 12.84
CA ILE A 153 -11.25 -4.62 13.14
C ILE A 153 -10.33 -5.24 12.09
N LYS A 154 -9.48 -4.41 11.48
CA LYS A 154 -8.32 -4.84 10.66
C LYS A 154 -7.04 -4.45 11.40
N VAL A 155 -6.25 -5.45 11.83
CA VAL A 155 -5.05 -5.22 12.66
C VAL A 155 -4.01 -4.35 11.96
N ASN A 156 -3.90 -4.45 10.63
CA ASN A 156 -3.03 -3.61 9.81
C ASN A 156 -3.54 -2.18 9.59
N GLN A 157 -4.77 -1.85 10.02
CA GLN A 157 -5.35 -0.52 9.88
C GLN A 157 -5.75 0.10 11.23
N LEU A 158 -5.22 -0.45 12.33
CA LEU A 158 -5.28 0.22 13.62
C LEU A 158 -4.55 1.58 13.53
N LYS A 159 -5.00 2.56 14.32
CA LYS A 159 -4.38 3.89 14.39
C LYS A 159 -2.85 3.84 14.45
N VAL A 160 -2.29 3.00 15.33
CA VAL A 160 -0.84 2.85 15.51
C VAL A 160 -0.12 2.33 14.25
N CYS A 161 -0.77 1.48 13.47
CA CYS A 161 -0.23 0.97 12.21
C CYS A 161 -0.26 2.06 11.14
N LEU A 162 -1.38 2.78 11.01
CA LEU A 162 -1.50 3.88 10.03
C LEU A 162 -0.51 5.00 10.32
N ASP A 163 -0.38 5.41 11.59
CA ASP A 163 0.62 6.40 12.00
C ASP A 163 2.04 5.90 11.69
N SER A 164 2.31 4.61 11.90
CA SER A 164 3.60 3.99 11.57
C SER A 164 3.91 4.06 10.07
N TYR A 165 2.94 3.76 9.21
CA TYR A 165 3.11 3.85 7.76
C TYR A 165 3.39 5.28 7.29
N GLN A 166 2.71 6.27 7.88
CA GLN A 166 2.99 7.69 7.63
C GLN A 166 4.41 8.06 8.06
N ASN A 167 4.85 7.67 9.26
CA ASN A 167 6.21 7.92 9.75
C ASN A 167 7.30 7.31 8.85
N ILE A 168 7.08 6.07 8.37
CA ILE A 168 8.00 5.38 7.46
C ILE A 168 8.16 6.18 6.16
N LEU A 169 7.05 6.55 5.53
CA LEU A 169 7.09 7.29 4.27
C LEU A 169 7.64 8.72 4.46
N GLU A 170 7.30 9.38 5.56
CA GLU A 170 7.84 10.70 5.89
C GLU A 170 9.38 10.66 6.06
N ALA A 171 9.90 9.65 6.75
CA ALA A 171 11.35 9.42 6.88
C ALA A 171 12.03 9.09 5.55
N LEU A 172 11.27 8.57 4.58
CA LEU A 172 11.67 8.40 3.19
C LEU A 172 11.38 9.64 2.34
N GLY A 173 10.88 10.74 2.92
CA GLY A 173 10.57 11.99 2.25
C GLY A 173 9.46 11.88 1.20
N VAL A 174 8.42 11.10 1.52
CA VAL A 174 7.17 10.92 0.76
C VAL A 174 6.00 11.09 1.74
N GLU A 175 4.98 11.84 1.37
CA GLU A 175 3.78 12.02 2.18
C GLU A 175 2.76 10.90 1.87
N LEU A 176 2.25 10.24 2.92
CA LEU A 176 1.15 9.29 2.81
C LEU A 176 -0.18 9.98 3.16
N LEU A 177 -1.02 10.14 2.14
CA LEU A 177 -2.38 10.62 2.26
C LEU A 177 -3.32 9.44 2.51
N LEU A 178 -4.12 9.56 3.58
CA LEU A 178 -5.19 8.61 3.93
C LEU A 178 -6.54 9.35 3.95
N PRO A 179 -7.09 9.73 2.78
CA PRO A 179 -8.23 10.67 2.68
C PRO A 179 -9.51 10.13 3.32
N ILE A 180 -9.66 8.80 3.34
CA ILE A 180 -10.82 8.12 3.91
C ILE A 180 -10.56 7.53 5.30
N ARG A 181 -9.44 7.86 5.95
CA ARG A 181 -8.99 7.24 7.22
C ARG A 181 -10.09 7.16 8.29
N ASN A 182 -10.86 8.24 8.40
CA ASN A 182 -11.89 8.42 9.43
C ASN A 182 -13.32 8.23 8.88
N MET A 183 -13.48 7.68 7.66
CA MET A 183 -14.80 7.38 7.10
C MET A 183 -15.30 6.03 7.62
N GLU A 184 -16.24 6.07 8.57
CA GLU A 184 -16.74 4.87 9.24
C GLU A 184 -17.79 4.09 8.43
N LYS A 185 -18.55 4.81 7.60
CA LYS A 185 -19.73 4.32 6.90
C LYS A 185 -19.40 3.84 5.49
N ASP A 186 -19.80 2.62 5.17
CA ASP A 186 -19.57 2.02 3.84
C ASP A 186 -20.35 2.73 2.74
N GLU A 187 -21.49 3.35 3.08
CA GLU A 187 -22.29 4.15 2.14
C GLU A 187 -21.50 5.36 1.62
N LEU A 188 -20.65 5.97 2.46
CA LEU A 188 -19.79 7.08 2.02
C LEU A 188 -18.76 6.64 0.98
N ILE A 189 -18.25 5.41 1.12
CA ILE A 189 -17.33 4.82 0.15
C ILE A 189 -18.05 4.57 -1.18
N GLU A 190 -19.29 4.07 -1.14
CA GLU A 190 -20.12 3.82 -2.33
C GLU A 190 -20.51 5.12 -3.06
N ASP A 191 -20.84 6.17 -2.32
CA ASP A 191 -21.15 7.49 -2.89
C ASP A 191 -19.95 8.10 -3.62
N LEU A 192 -18.73 7.90 -3.08
CA LEU A 192 -17.49 8.38 -3.70
C LEU A 192 -17.20 7.69 -5.03
N ILE A 193 -17.29 6.36 -5.06
CA ILE A 193 -17.07 5.60 -6.31
C ILE A 193 -18.18 5.89 -7.32
N GLY A 194 -19.45 5.92 -6.88
CA GLY A 194 -20.59 6.23 -7.74
C GLY A 194 -21.03 5.10 -8.67
N TRP A 195 -20.69 3.85 -8.35
CA TRP A 195 -21.30 2.65 -8.92
C TRP A 195 -21.43 1.55 -7.85
N PRO A 196 -22.34 0.58 -8.01
CA PRO A 196 -22.43 -0.55 -7.08
C PRO A 196 -21.15 -1.37 -7.12
N TRP A 197 -20.44 -1.45 -6.00
CA TRP A 197 -19.27 -2.30 -5.82
C TRP A 197 -19.28 -2.85 -4.40
N ALA A 198 -19.69 -4.11 -4.24
CA ALA A 198 -19.67 -4.75 -2.94
C ALA A 198 -18.24 -4.91 -2.42
N ALA A 199 -18.05 -4.84 -1.10
CA ALA A 199 -16.75 -5.03 -0.50
C ALA A 199 -16.22 -6.45 -0.76
N GLU A 200 -14.92 -6.56 -1.06
CA GLU A 200 -14.21 -7.84 -1.30
C GLU A 200 -14.65 -8.61 -2.58
N GLU A 201 -15.51 -8.02 -3.41
CA GLU A 201 -15.87 -8.53 -4.74
C GLU A 201 -15.14 -7.76 -5.84
N GLU A 202 -15.02 -8.34 -7.04
CA GLU A 202 -14.41 -7.69 -8.22
C GLU A 202 -13.01 -7.10 -7.95
N GLN A 203 -12.21 -7.76 -7.10
CA GLN A 203 -10.84 -7.37 -6.78
C GLN A 203 -10.00 -8.57 -6.32
N PRO A 204 -8.66 -8.50 -6.39
CA PRO A 204 -7.79 -9.51 -5.82
C PRO A 204 -8.05 -9.75 -4.33
N VAL A 205 -7.89 -10.99 -3.89
CA VAL A 205 -8.10 -11.42 -2.51
C VAL A 205 -6.80 -11.99 -1.95
N CYS A 206 -6.53 -11.74 -0.67
CA CYS A 206 -5.35 -12.22 0.02
C CYS A 206 -5.64 -13.53 0.79
N LEU A 207 -4.76 -14.52 0.65
CA LEU A 207 -4.77 -15.78 1.41
C LEU A 207 -4.73 -15.59 2.94
N PHE A 208 -4.20 -14.47 3.41
CA PHE A 208 -4.08 -14.15 4.84
C PHE A 208 -5.18 -13.24 5.36
N SER A 209 -6.18 -12.89 4.54
CA SER A 209 -7.30 -12.06 4.99
C SER A 209 -7.99 -12.70 6.19
N GLY A 210 -8.08 -11.95 7.29
CA GLY A 210 -8.71 -12.40 8.53
C GLY A 210 -7.92 -13.43 9.35
N ASN A 211 -6.66 -13.74 9.02
CA ASN A 211 -5.86 -14.75 9.73
C ASN A 211 -5.55 -14.43 11.21
N TYR A 212 -5.77 -13.19 11.63
CA TYR A 212 -5.64 -12.72 13.00
C TYR A 212 -6.94 -12.90 13.81
N ARG A 213 -7.97 -13.53 13.26
CA ARG A 213 -9.26 -13.73 13.93
C ARG A 213 -9.35 -15.11 14.59
N ASN A 214 -10.06 -15.19 15.72
CA ASN A 214 -10.42 -16.46 16.33
C ASN A 214 -11.52 -17.17 15.50
N HIS A 215 -11.92 -18.38 15.93
CA HIS A 215 -12.98 -19.17 15.28
C HIS A 215 -14.37 -18.49 15.33
N GLU A 216 -14.55 -17.48 16.17
CA GLU A 216 -15.77 -16.67 16.28
C GLU A 216 -15.71 -15.40 15.41
N GLY A 217 -14.62 -15.20 14.66
CA GLY A 217 -14.41 -14.02 13.81
C GLY A 217 -13.91 -12.78 14.56
N LYS A 218 -13.63 -12.87 15.87
CA LYS A 218 -13.07 -11.77 16.67
C LYS A 218 -11.58 -11.61 16.42
N ALA A 219 -11.14 -10.39 16.12
CA ALA A 219 -9.72 -10.08 15.99
C ALA A 219 -8.96 -10.33 17.31
N ILE A 220 -7.84 -11.06 17.23
CA ILE A 220 -6.92 -11.33 18.32
C ILE A 220 -5.68 -10.47 18.09
N TYR A 221 -5.42 -9.54 19.00
CA TYR A 221 -4.22 -8.71 18.95
C TYR A 221 -3.91 -8.12 20.31
N ASP A 222 -2.67 -7.68 20.46
CA ASP A 222 -2.15 -6.96 21.63
C ASP A 222 -1.54 -5.65 21.12
N LEU A 223 -2.15 -4.53 21.50
CA LEU A 223 -1.78 -3.22 20.98
C LEU A 223 -0.38 -2.80 21.42
N GLU A 224 0.04 -3.16 22.64
CA GLU A 224 1.37 -2.81 23.16
C GLU A 224 2.45 -3.58 22.41
N LYS A 225 2.22 -4.88 22.17
CA LYS A 225 3.14 -5.70 21.36
C LYS A 225 3.22 -5.20 19.92
N ILE A 226 2.08 -4.83 19.30
CA ILE A 226 2.07 -4.24 17.96
C ILE A 226 2.88 -2.96 17.93
N HIS A 227 2.65 -2.05 18.87
CA HIS A 227 3.39 -0.81 18.94
C HIS A 227 4.89 -1.04 19.14
N HIS A 228 5.26 -2.00 20.01
CA HIS A 228 6.66 -2.40 20.21
C HIS A 228 7.30 -2.95 18.94
N PHE A 229 6.61 -3.83 18.21
CA PHE A 229 7.04 -4.37 16.92
C PHE A 229 7.23 -3.28 15.85
N LEU A 230 6.27 -2.36 15.73
CA LEU A 230 6.35 -1.26 14.78
C LEU A 230 7.59 -0.41 15.05
N LYS A 231 7.78 0.05 16.29
CA LYS A 231 8.84 0.99 16.64
C LYS A 231 10.24 0.39 16.65
N ASN A 232 10.39 -0.86 17.10
CA ASN A 232 11.71 -1.45 17.33
C ASN A 232 12.18 -2.37 16.19
N TYR A 233 11.28 -2.77 15.30
CA TYR A 233 11.62 -3.62 14.16
C TYR A 233 11.17 -3.05 12.82
N LEU A 234 9.87 -2.87 12.63
CA LEU A 234 9.34 -2.66 11.29
C LEU A 234 9.67 -1.28 10.72
N GLU A 235 9.49 -0.20 11.50
CA GLU A 235 9.81 1.15 11.04
C GLU A 235 11.30 1.30 10.68
N PRO A 236 12.27 0.95 11.57
CA PRO A 236 13.67 1.13 11.24
C PRO A 236 14.11 0.25 10.07
N LEU A 237 13.59 -0.98 9.95
CA LEU A 237 13.87 -1.86 8.82
C LEU A 237 13.32 -1.30 7.52
N ALA A 238 12.06 -0.89 7.51
CA ALA A 238 11.39 -0.36 6.31
C ALA A 238 12.06 0.92 5.81
N ILE A 239 12.48 1.81 6.72
CA ILE A 239 13.24 3.01 6.36
C ILE A 239 14.61 2.64 5.77
N THR A 240 15.30 1.67 6.38
CA THR A 240 16.61 1.20 5.90
C THR A 240 16.49 0.62 4.50
N LEU A 241 15.56 -0.32 4.30
CA LEU A 241 15.33 -0.94 3.00
C LEU A 241 14.83 0.07 1.98
N GLY A 242 13.91 0.97 2.36
CA GLY A 242 13.36 2.00 1.49
C GLY A 242 14.42 2.93 0.91
N LYS A 243 15.40 3.36 1.72
CA LYS A 243 16.53 4.18 1.25
C LYS A 243 17.36 3.48 0.17
N HIS A 244 17.59 2.18 0.33
CA HIS A 244 18.31 1.40 -0.68
C HIS A 244 17.44 1.11 -1.91
N TYR A 245 16.16 0.83 -1.70
CA TYR A 245 15.19 0.53 -2.75
C TYR A 245 14.95 1.75 -3.66
N GLU A 246 14.91 2.96 -3.10
CA GLU A 246 14.86 4.22 -3.84
C GLU A 246 16.02 4.37 -4.83
N GLN A 247 17.24 4.03 -4.41
CA GLN A 247 18.44 4.16 -5.24
C GLN A 247 18.49 3.09 -6.34
N GLN A 248 17.93 1.91 -6.08
CA GLN A 248 17.96 0.76 -6.98
C GLN A 248 16.63 0.00 -6.94
N PRO A 249 15.58 0.44 -7.67
CA PRO A 249 14.28 -0.24 -7.65
C PRO A 249 14.31 -1.70 -8.14
N GLY A 250 15.30 -2.03 -8.98
CA GLY A 250 15.62 -3.39 -9.44
C GLY A 250 16.61 -4.16 -8.57
N ILE A 251 16.81 -3.75 -7.31
CA ILE A 251 17.75 -4.39 -6.38
C ILE A 251 17.46 -5.88 -6.27
N LYS A 252 18.52 -6.69 -6.41
CA LYS A 252 18.41 -8.14 -6.37
C LYS A 252 18.21 -8.62 -4.93
N GLU A 253 17.53 -9.75 -4.79
CA GLU A 253 17.25 -10.37 -3.50
C GLU A 253 18.49 -10.55 -2.62
N LYS A 254 19.60 -11.07 -3.17
CA LYS A 254 20.86 -11.25 -2.42
C LYS A 254 21.38 -9.95 -1.79
N GLU A 255 21.15 -8.82 -2.45
CA GLU A 255 21.61 -7.53 -1.95
C GLU A 255 20.70 -7.01 -0.84
N LEU A 256 19.36 -7.16 -0.99
CA LEU A 256 18.41 -6.87 0.08
C LEU A 256 18.66 -7.75 1.32
N GLU A 257 19.01 -9.03 1.13
CA GLU A 257 19.40 -9.92 2.22
C GLU A 257 20.66 -9.45 2.94
N ARG A 258 21.66 -8.96 2.19
CA ARG A 258 22.90 -8.41 2.75
C ARG A 258 22.61 -7.17 3.59
N ILE A 259 21.79 -6.26 3.08
CA ILE A 259 21.34 -5.06 3.80
C ILE A 259 20.61 -5.46 5.09
N TYR A 260 19.64 -6.37 4.99
CA TYR A 260 18.91 -6.89 6.14
C TYR A 260 19.85 -7.47 7.20
N THR A 261 20.80 -8.32 6.79
CA THR A 261 21.73 -8.98 7.72
C THR A 261 22.58 -7.97 8.47
N ASN A 262 23.10 -6.95 7.76
CA ASN A 262 23.89 -5.90 8.37
C ASN A 262 23.07 -5.05 9.35
N TRP A 263 21.82 -4.72 8.98
CA TRP A 263 20.90 -3.98 9.84
C TRP A 263 20.56 -4.78 11.11
N GLU A 264 20.27 -6.08 10.98
CA GLU A 264 19.91 -6.93 12.12
C GLU A 264 21.07 -7.05 13.12
N VAL A 265 22.32 -7.17 12.64
CA VAL A 265 23.50 -7.16 13.50
C VAL A 265 23.66 -5.84 14.26
N GLN A 266 23.29 -4.71 13.66
CA GLN A 266 23.35 -3.40 14.31
C GLN A 266 22.24 -3.24 15.34
N ARG A 267 21.03 -3.73 15.05
CA ARG A 267 19.87 -3.66 15.94
C ARG A 267 20.06 -4.42 17.25
N GLN A 268 20.82 -5.52 17.22
CA GLN A 268 21.07 -6.38 18.38
C GLN A 268 22.22 -5.89 19.30
N ARG A 269 22.88 -4.77 18.95
CA ARG A 269 23.96 -4.16 19.74
C ARG A 269 23.44 -2.99 20.57
#